data_AF-A0ABC8EBE9-F1
#
_entry.id   AF-A0ABC8EBE9-F1
#
_cell.length_a   1.000
_cell.length_b   1.000
_cell.length_c   1.000
_cell.angle_alpha   90.00
_cell.angle_beta   90.00
_cell.angle_gamma   90.00
#
_symmetry.space_group_name_H-M   'P 1'
#
loop_
_entity.id
_entity.type
_entity.pdbx_description
1 polymer ?
#
loop_
_entity_poly.entity_id
_entity_poly.type
_entity_poly.pdbx_seq_one_letter_code
_entity_poly.pdbx_strand_id
1 'polypeptide(L)' 'MKIYNKLVRDNIPEIIEKDGKKFDIRYAHKEELISLLETKLQEEAKEFSQDKNLEELADLKVTNKIFIFYIVF' A
#
# COMPACT_ATOMS: atom_id res chain seq x y z
N MET A 1 -6.73 -9.22 16.54
CA MET A 1 -7.11 -8.13 15.63
C MET A 1 -5.84 -7.46 15.14
N LYS A 2 -5.41 -7.77 13.92
CA LYS A 2 -4.21 -7.16 13.31
C LYS A 2 -4.65 -6.06 12.35
N ILE A 3 -4.11 -4.86 12.55
CA ILE A 3 -4.33 -3.73 11.66
C ILE A 3 -3.12 -3.66 10.73
N TYR A 4 -3.36 -3.81 9.44
CA TYR A 4 -2.33 -3.65 8.41
C TYR A 4 -2.45 -2.26 7.81
N ASN A 5 -1.45 -1.41 8.07
CA ASN A 5 -1.34 -0.06 7.52
C ASN A 5 -0.62 -0.14 6.18
N LYS A 6 -1.34 -0.46 5.10
CA LYS A 6 -0.72 -0.58 3.78
C LYS A 6 -1.07 0.63 2.92
N LEU A 7 -0.04 1.24 2.34
CA LEU A 7 -0.20 2.19 1.25
C LEU A 7 -0.55 1.39 0.00
N VAL A 8 -1.71 1.64 -0.58
CA VAL A 8 -2.15 0.99 -1.81
C VAL A 8 -2.70 2.04 -2.78
N ARG A 9 -2.62 1.73 -4.07
CA ARG A 9 -3.06 2.60 -5.17
C ARG A 9 -4.16 1.88 -5.95
N ASP A 10 -4.90 2.62 -6.76
CA ASP A 10 -5.92 2.08 -7.69
C ASP A 10 -7.05 1.25 -7.02
N ASN A 11 -7.53 0.19 -7.70
CA ASN A 11 -8.76 -0.53 -7.35
C ASN A 11 -8.57 -1.63 -6.29
N ILE A 12 -7.43 -1.64 -5.58
CA ILE A 12 -7.17 -2.56 -4.45
C ILE A 12 -8.32 -2.56 -3.41
N PRO A 13 -8.84 -1.41 -2.94
CA PRO A 13 -10.10 -1.34 -2.17
C PRO A 13 -11.21 -2.25 -2.69
N GLU A 14 -11.52 -2.15 -3.98
CA GLU A 14 -12.63 -2.87 -4.60
C GLU A 14 -12.37 -4.38 -4.65
N ILE A 15 -11.10 -4.78 -4.79
CA ILE A 15 -10.69 -6.19 -4.76
C ILE A 15 -10.85 -6.75 -3.35
N ILE A 16 -10.43 -6.01 -2.32
CA ILE A 16 -10.53 -6.44 -0.91
C ILE A 16 -12.00 -6.50 -0.47
N GLU A 17 -12.83 -5.57 -0.94
CA GLU A 17 -14.28 -5.57 -0.68
C GLU A 17 -14.95 -6.80 -1.31
N LYS A 18 -14.57 -7.16 -2.54
CA LYS A 18 -15.04 -8.40 -3.21
C LYS A 18 -14.65 -9.66 -2.46
N ASP A 19 -13.50 -9.65 -1.77
CA ASP A 19 -13.05 -10.73 -0.89
C ASP A 19 -13.82 -10.80 0.45
N GLY A 20 -14.75 -9.87 0.72
CA GLY A 20 -15.54 -9.83 1.96
C GLY A 20 -14.76 -9.40 3.20
N LYS A 21 -13.59 -8.79 3.02
CA LYS A 21 -12.70 -8.34 4.11
C LYS A 21 -13.08 -6.94 4.57
N LYS A 22 -12.92 -6.67 5.87
CA LYS A 22 -13.16 -5.34 6.44
C LYS A 22 -11.89 -4.50 6.37
N PHE A 23 -12.02 -3.27 5.86
CA PHE A 23 -10.95 -2.29 5.83
C PHE A 23 -11.53 -0.88 5.99
N ASP A 24 -10.71 0.03 6.50
CA ASP A 24 -10.96 1.47 6.48
C ASP A 24 -9.99 2.14 5.51
N ILE A 25 -10.48 3.11 4.74
CA ILE A 25 -9.66 3.91 3.81
C ILE A 25 -9.45 5.31 4.39
N ARG A 26 -8.21 5.77 4.34
CA ARG A 26 -7.87 7.19 4.48
C ARG A 26 -7.08 7.66 3.26
N TYR A 27 -7.41 8.84 2.76
CA TYR A 27 -6.63 9.48 1.70
C TYR A 27 -5.38 10.12 2.28
N ALA A 28 -4.22 9.87 1.66
CA ALA A 28 -2.99 10.55 2.05
C ALA A 28 -3.04 12.01 1.60
N HIS A 29 -2.77 12.94 2.51
CA HIS A 29 -2.56 14.34 2.18
C HIS A 29 -1.22 14.54 1.45
N LYS A 30 -1.12 15.64 0.71
CA LYS A 30 0.07 15.96 -0.11
C LYS A 30 1.36 16.05 0.72
N GLU A 31 1.25 16.50 1.96
CA GLU A 31 2.36 16.70 2.91
C GLU A 31 2.92 15.38 3.43
N GLU A 32 2.07 14.38 3.67
CA GLU A 32 2.47 13.04 4.14
C GLU A 32 2.80 12.08 3.00
N LEU A 33 2.44 12.43 1.76
CA LEU A 33 2.58 11.57 0.59
C LEU A 33 4.01 11.10 0.36
N ILE A 34 4.98 12.00 0.46
CA ILE A 34 6.39 11.69 0.22
C ILE A 34 6.90 10.70 1.27
N SER A 35 6.62 10.95 2.55
CA SER A 35 7.04 10.08 3.64
C SER A 35 6.41 8.68 3.56
N LEU A 36 5.14 8.60 3.15
CA LEU A 36 4.45 7.33 2.95
C LEU A 36 5.01 6.56 1.75
N LEU A 37 5.33 7.26 0.66
CA LEU A 37 5.99 6.66 -0.50
C LEU A 37 7.39 6.14 -0.16
N GLU A 38 8.19 6.90 0.59
CA GLU A 38 9.50 6.46 1.06
C GLU A 38 9.39 5.22 1.94
N THR A 39 8.43 5.19 2.86
CA THR A 39 8.19 4.03 3.72
C THR A 39 7.80 2.81 2.88
N LYS A 40 6.94 3.00 1.88
CA LYS A 40 6.50 1.91 1.00
C LYS A 40 7.64 1.35 0.15
N LEU A 41 8.47 2.23 -0.41
CA LEU A 41 9.66 1.86 -1.17
C LEU A 41 10.66 1.06 -0.30
N GLN A 42 10.83 1.43 0.97
CA GLN A 42 11.69 0.68 1.88
C GLN A 42 11.14 -0.70 2.23
N GLU A 43 9.81 -0.83 2.38
CA GLU A 43 9.13 -2.12 2.58
C GLU A 43 9.37 -3.04 1.38
N GLU A 44 9.07 -2.56 0.17
CA GLU A 44 9.25 -3.28 -1.10
C GLU A 44 10.72 -3.64 -1.35
N ALA A 45 11.66 -2.73 -1.11
CA ALA A 45 13.09 -3.00 -1.24
C ALA A 45 13.57 -4.07 -0.24
N LYS A 46 12.97 -4.12 0.95
CA LYS A 46 13.27 -5.14 1.96
C LYS A 46 12.68 -6.49 1.55
N GLU A 47 11.44 -6.53 1.07
CA GLU A 47 10.81 -7.74 0.54
C GLU A 47 11.59 -8.27 -0.67
N PHE A 48 12.00 -7.39 -1.59
CA PHE A 48 12.93 -7.73 -2.68
C PHE A 48 14.26 -8.30 -2.15
N SER A 49 14.84 -7.71 -1.11
CA SER A 49 16.11 -8.20 -0.55
C SER A 49 15.99 -9.61 0.05
N GLN A 50 14.81 -9.94 0.60
CA GLN A 50 14.53 -11.24 1.20
C GLN A 50 14.17 -12.30 0.15
N ASP A 51 13.26 -12.00 -0.76
CA ASP A 51 12.70 -12.99 -1.70
C ASP A 51 13.29 -12.89 -3.12
N LYS A 52 14.10 -11.87 -3.40
CA LYS A 52 14.75 -11.57 -4.70
C LYS A 52 13.78 -11.54 -5.88
N ASN A 53 12.50 -11.29 -5.62
CA ASN A 53 11.47 -11.23 -6.65
C ASN A 53 11.40 -9.82 -7.27
N LEU A 54 11.82 -9.69 -8.53
CA LEU A 54 11.84 -8.43 -9.29
C LEU A 54 10.47 -7.75 -9.39
N GLU A 55 9.36 -8.48 -9.22
CA GLU A 55 8.02 -7.91 -9.19
C GLU A 55 7.83 -6.92 -8.03
N GLU A 56 8.51 -7.10 -6.90
CA GLU A 56 8.43 -6.22 -5.73
C GLU A 56 9.04 -4.83 -5.97
N LEU A 57 9.92 -4.68 -6.98
CA LEU A 57 10.51 -3.39 -7.36
C LEU A 57 9.74 -2.69 -8.48
N ALA A 58 8.72 -3.33 -9.05
CA ALA A 58 8.11 -2.89 -10.30
C ALA A 58 7.09 -1.74 -10.14
N ASP A 59 6.63 -1.42 -8.93
CA ASP A 59 5.42 -0.59 -8.74
C ASP A 59 5.66 0.86 -8.23
N LEU A 60 6.61 1.55 -8.87
CA LEU A 60 6.91 2.96 -8.61
C LEU A 60 6.18 3.96 -9.54
N LYS A 61 5.03 3.59 -10.11
CA LYS A 61 4.22 4.56 -10.88
C LYS A 61 3.39 5.43 -9.94
N VAL A 62 3.90 6.63 -9.64
CA VAL A 62 3.18 7.66 -8.89
C VAL A 62 2.05 8.23 -9.76
N THR A 63 0.81 7.80 -9.52
CA THR A 63 -0.41 8.43 -10.02
C THR A 63 -1.06 9.24 -8.90
N ASN A 64 -1.85 10.27 -9.26
CA ASN A 64 -2.36 11.31 -8.35
C ASN A 64 -3.36 10.85 -7.26
N LYS A 65 -3.61 9.54 -7.10
CA LYS A 65 -4.58 9.00 -6.13
C LYS A 65 -3.94 7.88 -5.31
N ILE A 66 -3.31 8.27 -4.21
CA ILE A 66 -2.71 7.35 -3.25
C ILE A 66 -3.60 7.27 -2.01
N PHE A 67 -3.83 6.05 -1.54
CA PHE A 67 -4.71 5.76 -0.42
C PHE A 67 -3.96 4.94 0.62
N ILE A 68 -4.28 5.19 1.89
CA ILE A 68 -3.84 4.41 3.03
C ILE A 68 -5.01 3.52 3.44
N PHE A 69 -4.75 2.23 3.59
CA PHE A 69 -5.74 1.29 4.08
C PHE A 69 -5.36 0.79 5.45
N TYR A 70 -6.37 0.68 6.30
CA TYR A 70 -6.33 -0.01 7.57
C TYR A 70 -7.13 -1.29 7.42
N ILE A 71 -6.45 -2.39 7.08
CA ILE A 71 -7.13 -3.68 6.97
C ILE A 71 -7.19 -4.32 8.35
N VAL A 72 -8.38 -4.75 8.76
CA VAL A 72 -8.63 -5.30 10.10
C VAL A 72 -9.03 -6.77 9.96
N PHE A 73 -8.18 -7.68 10.43
CA PHE A 73 -8.46 -9.12 10.54
C PHE A 73 -8.49 -9.59 12.01
#